data_AF-A0A063ZUX6-F1
#
_entry.id   AF-A0A063ZUX6-F1
#
_cell.length_a   1.000
_cell.length_b   1.000
_cell.length_c   1.000
_cell.angle_alpha   90.00
_cell.angle_beta   90.00
_cell.angle_gamma   90.00
#
_symmetry.space_group_name_H-M   'P 1'
#
loop_
_entity.id
_entity.type
_entity.pdbx_description
1 polymer ?
#
loop_
_entity_poly.entity_id
_entity_poly.type
_entity_poly.pdbx_seq_one_letter_code
_entity_poly.pdbx_strand_id
1 'polypeptide(L)'
;MADQTPRLGLGTFEQGDDWDHTDTVEAVDRRTIVHGPIVERPAEGEYDDELYHATDQRITWRWDASSGDWIHFGGRGSADQPVPGTSHFETVDAVHGRTAETPVWNVEAHGIEGNGTTEVGQAVHELFKAVAKAGGGIVYFPPGRYLLERTPLVGDDTIVVGAGRSTALEGVRPDGEEGRALISNRGYDAGGYDGASNWGICNVRIDTPETTGIMPAHAKNVRLENIYGDYTYNHHIDVVSSKNVVVDGYWATRGGESGSDAPVQFDAQYSGASWNGVWDGSEYSLAEDDDTPTRNCTLTNFAIEPENSPEYGVQLHHGTNESITIADGYITGCQYTAIRADSGEVVSDLKIDGVSCIDNARGITLGQLESGRRALTISNTTIKTDDGDRAAGSGLYAAGFDGAAISNVTVDGPFTNAIIFDDMDDLKMSTVTATGADHQAFRFRENVDATLTAARAADCGTVGIYVGPDSSVAYGGIAFDDVGTRVDVEGETQAWYSS
;
A
#
# COMPACT_ATOMS: atom_id res chain seq x y z
N MET A 1 -39.94 46.05 36.38
CA MET A 1 -38.74 46.53 35.68
C MET A 1 -37.61 46.33 36.66
N ALA A 2 -36.89 45.22 36.51
CA ALA A 2 -35.96 44.74 37.52
C ALA A 2 -34.72 45.63 37.55
N ASP A 3 -34.37 46.07 38.75
CA ASP A 3 -33.19 46.85 39.05
C ASP A 3 -31.92 46.05 38.74
N GLN A 4 -30.97 46.77 38.16
CA GLN A 4 -29.57 46.47 37.88
C GLN A 4 -29.01 45.18 38.54
N THR A 5 -28.72 44.16 37.73
CA THR A 5 -27.77 43.09 38.08
C THR A 5 -26.36 43.53 37.65
N PRO A 6 -25.47 43.94 38.58
CA PRO A 6 -24.14 44.47 38.24
C PRO A 6 -23.22 43.43 37.57
N ARG A 7 -23.55 42.14 37.67
CA ARG A 7 -22.71 41.01 37.28
C ARG A 7 -22.55 40.83 35.76
N LEU A 8 -23.52 41.27 34.95
CA LEU A 8 -23.43 41.09 33.50
C LEU A 8 -22.72 42.24 32.78
N GLY A 9 -22.43 43.38 33.43
CA GLY A 9 -21.73 44.50 32.81
C GLY A 9 -22.39 45.02 31.52
N LEU A 10 -23.70 44.79 31.33
CA LEU A 10 -24.44 45.04 30.08
C LEU A 10 -24.69 46.54 29.79
N GLY A 11 -23.86 47.43 30.33
CA GLY A 11 -23.98 48.88 30.17
C GLY A 11 -22.67 49.61 29.85
N THR A 12 -21.59 48.90 29.54
CA THR A 12 -20.25 49.49 29.31
C THR A 12 -19.72 49.35 27.88
N PHE A 13 -20.57 49.09 26.88
CA PHE A 13 -20.10 48.89 25.50
C PHE A 13 -20.25 50.15 24.65
N GLU A 14 -19.18 50.53 23.95
CA GLU A 14 -19.16 51.67 23.02
C GLU A 14 -19.77 51.26 21.67
N GLN A 15 -20.38 52.23 20.99
CA GLN A 15 -21.05 52.01 19.71
C GLN A 15 -20.01 51.80 18.60
N GLY A 16 -19.75 50.55 18.20
CA GLY A 16 -18.84 50.22 17.09
C GLY A 16 -18.24 48.81 17.07
N ASP A 17 -18.43 48.00 18.11
CA ASP A 17 -17.87 46.64 18.16
C ASP A 17 -18.72 45.65 17.33
N ASP A 18 -18.11 45.00 16.34
CA ASP A 18 -18.71 43.92 15.54
C ASP A 18 -18.90 42.68 16.44
N TRP A 19 -20.10 42.52 16.99
CA TRP A 19 -20.46 41.35 17.78
C TRP A 19 -21.13 40.27 16.92
N ASP A 20 -20.68 39.02 17.08
CA ASP A 20 -21.44 37.85 16.67
C ASP A 20 -22.43 37.45 17.78
N HIS A 21 -23.63 37.00 17.41
CA HIS A 21 -24.66 36.57 18.35
C HIS A 21 -24.21 35.40 19.25
N THR A 22 -23.20 34.64 18.82
CA THR A 22 -22.54 33.57 19.58
C THR A 22 -21.75 34.11 20.78
N ASP A 23 -21.13 35.29 20.68
CA ASP A 23 -20.36 35.92 21.77
C ASP A 23 -21.26 36.25 22.97
N THR A 24 -22.55 36.54 22.73
CA THR A 24 -23.53 36.82 23.80
C THR A 24 -23.93 35.57 24.52
N VAL A 25 -24.09 34.47 23.79
CA VAL A 25 -24.44 33.18 24.38
C VAL A 25 -23.26 32.66 25.19
N GLU A 26 -22.03 32.71 24.67
CA GLU A 26 -20.84 32.27 25.41
C GLU A 26 -20.52 33.16 26.63
N ALA A 27 -20.69 34.48 26.52
CA ALA A 27 -20.46 35.39 27.64
C ALA A 27 -21.54 35.23 28.73
N VAL A 28 -22.78 34.92 28.36
CA VAL A 28 -23.83 34.55 29.31
C VAL A 28 -23.46 33.21 29.94
N ASP A 29 -23.17 32.17 29.17
CA ASP A 29 -22.91 30.80 29.66
C ASP A 29 -21.71 30.74 30.61
N ARG A 30 -20.61 31.44 30.30
CA ARG A 30 -19.43 31.58 31.18
C ARG A 30 -19.71 32.35 32.48
N ARG A 31 -20.75 33.19 32.52
CA ARG A 31 -21.09 34.00 33.70
C ARG A 31 -22.25 33.44 34.52
N THR A 32 -23.16 32.67 33.91
CA THR A 32 -24.33 32.08 34.57
C THR A 32 -24.03 30.79 35.31
N ILE A 33 -22.95 30.09 34.94
CA ILE A 33 -22.56 28.85 35.60
C ILE A 33 -21.15 29.03 36.19
N VAL A 34 -21.06 28.96 37.51
CA VAL A 34 -19.76 28.91 38.20
C VAL A 34 -19.18 27.51 38.02
N HIS A 35 -17.91 27.40 37.64
CA HIS A 35 -17.24 26.12 37.41
C HIS A 35 -16.09 25.95 38.41
N GLY A 36 -15.93 24.75 38.95
CA GLY A 36 -14.81 24.41 39.83
C GLY A 36 -14.97 23.00 40.41
N PRO A 37 -13.98 22.48 41.16
CA PRO A 37 -14.13 21.22 41.89
C PRO A 37 -15.22 21.35 42.97
N ILE A 38 -15.87 20.25 43.37
CA ILE A 38 -16.99 20.30 44.33
C ILE A 38 -16.62 20.96 45.66
N VAL A 39 -15.35 20.86 46.08
CA VAL A 39 -14.82 21.45 47.31
C VAL A 39 -14.76 22.98 47.28
N GLU A 40 -14.82 23.58 46.08
CA GLU A 40 -14.87 25.03 45.87
C GLU A 40 -16.31 25.54 45.69
N ARG A 41 -17.31 24.66 45.72
CA ARG A 41 -18.72 25.08 45.65
C ARG A 41 -19.05 25.99 46.83
N PRO A 42 -19.59 27.21 46.60
CA PRO A 42 -20.01 28.09 47.66
C PRO A 42 -21.00 27.41 48.61
N ALA A 43 -20.96 27.77 49.91
CA ALA A 43 -21.92 27.27 50.88
C ALA A 43 -23.36 27.74 50.60
N GLU A 44 -23.49 28.92 49.99
CA GLU A 44 -24.76 29.57 49.64
C GLU A 44 -24.67 30.14 48.23
N GLY A 45 -25.78 30.14 47.48
CA GLY A 45 -25.89 30.86 46.21
C GLY A 45 -26.25 32.33 46.41
N GLU A 46 -25.77 33.18 45.52
CA GLU A 46 -26.06 34.63 45.52
C GLU A 46 -27.52 34.93 45.15
N TYR A 47 -28.16 34.05 44.39
CA TYR A 47 -29.55 34.18 43.94
C TYR A 47 -30.18 32.82 43.67
N ASP A 48 -31.50 32.75 43.75
CA ASP A 48 -32.27 31.54 43.44
C ASP A 48 -32.00 31.06 42.00
N ASP A 49 -31.88 29.74 41.83
CA ASP A 49 -31.46 29.08 40.58
C ASP A 49 -30.01 29.37 40.12
N GLU A 50 -29.11 29.90 40.97
CA GLU A 50 -27.68 29.97 40.62
C GLU A 50 -27.13 28.57 40.31
N LEU A 51 -26.32 28.43 39.26
CA LEU A 51 -25.77 27.14 38.83
C LEU A 51 -24.28 27.02 39.18
N TYR A 52 -23.90 25.87 39.73
CA TYR A 52 -22.50 25.48 39.97
C TYR A 52 -22.20 24.15 39.29
N HIS A 53 -21.30 24.13 38.31
CA HIS A 53 -20.84 22.91 37.68
C HIS A 53 -19.56 22.40 38.38
N ALA A 54 -19.73 21.36 39.18
CA ALA A 54 -18.65 20.62 39.82
C ALA A 54 -17.89 19.81 38.77
N THR A 55 -16.77 20.33 38.27
CA THR A 55 -16.04 19.78 37.11
C THR A 55 -15.44 18.39 37.38
N ASP A 56 -15.05 18.14 38.63
CA ASP A 56 -14.50 16.87 39.11
C ASP A 56 -15.55 15.77 39.21
N GLN A 57 -16.80 16.13 39.52
CA GLN A 57 -17.92 15.20 39.58
C GLN A 57 -18.74 15.16 38.27
N ARG A 58 -18.57 16.15 37.39
CA ARG A 58 -19.43 16.42 36.24
C ARG A 58 -20.92 16.53 36.64
N ILE A 59 -21.17 17.19 37.78
CA ILE A 59 -22.50 17.46 38.32
C ILE A 59 -22.74 18.96 38.36
N THR A 60 -23.87 19.38 37.79
CA THR A 60 -24.43 20.72 37.93
C THR A 60 -25.40 20.76 39.10
N TRP A 61 -25.11 21.65 40.02
CA TRP A 61 -25.94 22.00 41.18
C TRP A 61 -26.68 23.29 40.88
N ARG A 62 -27.84 23.45 41.50
CA ARG A 62 -28.67 24.65 41.44
C ARG A 62 -29.01 25.10 42.85
N TRP A 63 -28.76 26.36 43.17
CA TRP A 63 -29.16 26.93 44.46
C TRP A 63 -30.68 27.05 44.52
N ASP A 64 -31.31 26.51 45.56
CA ASP A 64 -32.74 26.67 45.82
C ASP A 64 -32.89 27.50 47.10
N ALA A 65 -33.20 28.79 46.93
CA ALA A 65 -33.30 29.76 48.01
C ALA A 65 -34.43 29.40 49.00
N SER A 66 -35.43 28.63 48.58
CA SER A 66 -36.51 28.16 49.47
C SER A 66 -36.04 27.05 50.39
N SER A 67 -35.08 26.23 49.93
CA SER A 67 -34.46 25.16 50.71
C SER A 67 -33.29 25.66 51.56
N GLY A 68 -32.64 26.75 51.14
CA GLY A 68 -31.39 27.22 51.73
C GLY A 68 -30.21 26.28 51.46
N ASP A 69 -30.27 25.50 50.38
CA ASP A 69 -29.24 24.53 49.99
C ASP A 69 -29.10 24.42 48.45
N TRP A 70 -27.98 23.84 48.02
CA TRP A 70 -27.73 23.44 46.64
C TRP A 70 -28.41 22.12 46.33
N ILE A 71 -29.35 22.13 45.41
CA ILE A 71 -30.02 20.93 44.92
C ILE A 71 -29.37 20.44 43.62
N HIS A 72 -29.40 19.13 43.39
CA HIS A 72 -28.93 18.56 42.13
C HIS A 72 -29.81 19.03 40.95
N PHE A 73 -29.19 19.50 39.87
CA PHE A 73 -29.89 19.96 38.67
C PHE A 73 -29.69 19.03 37.47
N GLY A 74 -28.47 18.56 37.23
CA GLY A 74 -28.16 17.62 36.14
C GLY A 74 -26.67 17.24 36.12
N GLY A 75 -26.30 16.13 35.48
CA GLY A 75 -24.91 15.66 35.46
C GLY A 75 -24.80 14.14 35.34
N ARG A 76 -23.58 13.62 35.16
CA ARG A 76 -23.32 12.18 34.98
C ARG A 76 -22.79 11.51 36.26
N GLY A 77 -23.66 11.40 37.25
CA GLY A 77 -23.57 10.44 38.37
C GLY A 77 -22.65 10.82 39.54
N SER A 78 -23.07 10.43 40.76
CA SER A 78 -22.25 10.40 41.99
C SER A 78 -22.21 8.96 42.53
N ALA A 79 -21.35 8.70 43.54
CA ALA A 79 -21.27 7.39 44.19
C ALA A 79 -22.60 6.92 44.79
N ASP A 80 -23.47 7.85 45.18
CA ASP A 80 -24.74 7.57 45.84
C ASP A 80 -25.91 7.44 44.84
N GLN A 81 -25.67 7.85 43.59
CA GLN A 81 -26.62 7.79 42.46
C GLN A 81 -25.89 7.44 41.15
N PRO A 82 -25.37 6.20 41.02
CA PRO A 82 -24.69 5.76 39.80
C PRO A 82 -25.70 5.59 38.66
N VAL A 83 -25.29 5.92 37.43
CA VAL A 83 -26.12 5.69 36.24
C VAL A 83 -26.16 4.18 35.95
N PRO A 84 -27.35 3.56 35.80
CA PRO A 84 -27.46 2.15 35.43
C PRO A 84 -26.77 1.90 34.08
N GLY A 85 -25.75 1.05 34.06
CA GLY A 85 -25.03 0.65 32.83
C GLY A 85 -23.67 1.32 32.60
N THR A 86 -23.16 2.16 33.52
CA THR A 86 -21.79 2.70 33.43
C THR A 86 -21.04 2.55 34.75
N SER A 87 -19.96 1.77 34.75
CA SER A 87 -19.04 1.66 35.90
C SER A 87 -18.12 2.88 35.96
N HIS A 88 -17.97 3.45 37.17
CA HIS A 88 -16.98 4.48 37.45
C HIS A 88 -15.63 3.81 37.78
N PHE A 89 -14.58 4.15 37.02
CA PHE A 89 -13.20 3.83 37.36
C PHE A 89 -12.47 5.15 37.62
N GLU A 90 -12.02 5.38 38.86
CA GLU A 90 -11.44 6.67 39.28
C GLU A 90 -9.99 6.87 38.79
N THR A 91 -9.35 5.82 38.27
CA THR A 91 -8.09 5.87 37.51
C THR A 91 -8.07 4.70 36.53
N VAL A 92 -7.95 5.00 35.24
CA VAL A 92 -7.62 4.01 34.21
C VAL A 92 -6.18 4.29 33.79
N ASP A 93 -5.24 3.48 34.28
CA ASP A 93 -4.07 3.18 33.45
C ASP A 93 -4.61 2.36 32.29
N ALA A 94 -4.56 2.91 31.07
CA ALA A 94 -5.07 2.22 29.89
C ALA A 94 -4.14 1.05 29.54
N VAL A 95 -4.24 -0.04 30.27
CA VAL A 95 -3.78 -1.35 29.84
C VAL A 95 -4.89 -1.97 28.98
N HIS A 96 -4.59 -2.10 27.68
CA HIS A 96 -5.31 -2.81 26.63
C HIS A 96 -6.49 -3.67 27.13
N GLY A 97 -7.70 -3.11 27.10
CA GLY A 97 -8.93 -3.84 27.42
C GLY A 97 -9.20 -4.94 26.39
N ARG A 98 -9.46 -6.16 26.85
CA ARG A 98 -9.88 -7.32 26.05
C ARG A 98 -11.37 -7.57 26.24
N THR A 99 -12.10 -7.88 25.18
CA THR A 99 -13.51 -8.33 25.25
C THR A 99 -13.67 -9.74 24.69
N ALA A 100 -14.75 -10.41 25.09
CA ALA A 100 -14.97 -11.84 24.82
C ALA A 100 -15.47 -12.18 23.41
N GLU A 101 -15.76 -11.20 22.55
CA GLU A 101 -16.44 -11.45 21.26
C GLU A 101 -15.72 -10.93 20.02
N THR A 102 -14.42 -10.70 20.11
CA THR A 102 -13.48 -10.94 18.99
C THR A 102 -12.13 -11.28 19.62
N PRO A 103 -11.54 -12.45 19.33
CA PRO A 103 -10.32 -12.86 20.00
C PRO A 103 -9.15 -12.04 19.44
N VAL A 104 -8.93 -10.87 20.05
CA VAL A 104 -7.73 -10.07 19.84
C VAL A 104 -6.64 -10.62 20.76
N TRP A 105 -5.68 -11.30 20.15
CA TRP A 105 -4.50 -11.86 20.78
C TRP A 105 -3.39 -10.80 20.76
N ASN A 106 -3.36 -9.94 21.78
CA ASN A 106 -2.25 -8.99 21.93
C ASN A 106 -0.96 -9.76 22.27
N VAL A 107 0.10 -9.60 21.49
CA VAL A 107 1.35 -10.36 21.67
C VAL A 107 2.01 -10.14 23.04
N GLU A 108 1.93 -8.95 23.63
CA GLU A 108 2.50 -8.65 24.95
C GLU A 108 1.83 -9.46 26.07
N ALA A 109 0.55 -9.82 25.88
CA ALA A 109 -0.17 -10.72 26.78
C ALA A 109 0.47 -12.10 26.93
N HIS A 110 1.26 -12.48 25.92
CA HIS A 110 1.91 -13.77 25.79
C HIS A 110 3.42 -13.65 26.04
N GLY A 111 3.88 -12.52 26.61
CA GLY A 111 5.29 -12.29 26.93
C GLY A 111 6.18 -11.99 25.72
N ILE A 112 5.59 -11.60 24.59
CA ILE A 112 6.31 -11.23 23.37
C ILE A 112 6.61 -9.74 23.42
N GLU A 113 7.86 -9.38 23.60
CA GLU A 113 8.32 -7.99 23.75
C GLU A 113 8.84 -7.41 22.43
N GLY A 114 8.36 -6.23 22.05
CA GLY A 114 8.87 -5.48 20.89
C GLY A 114 10.03 -4.54 21.24
N ASN A 115 11.04 -5.03 21.97
CA ASN A 115 12.12 -4.19 22.51
C ASN A 115 13.32 -4.00 21.56
N GLY A 116 13.30 -4.64 20.38
CA GLY A 116 14.35 -4.55 19.37
C GLY A 116 15.67 -5.27 19.70
N THR A 117 15.70 -6.08 20.75
CA THR A 117 16.89 -6.85 21.19
C THR A 117 16.57 -8.30 21.55
N THR A 118 15.33 -8.60 21.93
CA THR A 118 14.87 -9.95 22.22
C THR A 118 14.34 -10.60 20.95
N GLU A 119 14.90 -11.77 20.63
CA GLU A 119 14.38 -12.69 19.62
C GLU A 119 13.04 -13.27 20.08
N VAL A 120 12.01 -13.14 19.24
CA VAL A 120 10.64 -13.51 19.58
C VAL A 120 9.94 -14.38 18.53
N GLY A 121 10.62 -14.73 17.44
CA GLY A 121 10.07 -15.52 16.33
C GLY A 121 9.45 -16.84 16.80
N GLN A 122 10.09 -17.57 17.70
CA GLN A 122 9.53 -18.79 18.30
C GLN A 122 8.26 -18.54 19.11
N ALA A 123 8.23 -17.50 19.93
CA ALA A 123 7.06 -17.18 20.75
C ALA A 123 5.88 -16.72 19.88
N VAL A 124 6.15 -15.93 18.83
CA VAL A 124 5.16 -15.53 17.82
C VAL A 124 4.63 -16.75 17.06
N HIS A 125 5.50 -17.68 16.66
CA HIS A 125 5.08 -18.91 15.96
C HIS A 125 4.14 -19.77 16.82
N GLU A 126 4.44 -19.95 18.10
CA GLU A 126 3.55 -20.68 19.01
C GLU A 126 2.22 -19.94 19.26
N LEU A 127 2.24 -18.62 19.31
CA LEU A 127 1.01 -17.82 19.39
C LEU A 127 0.13 -18.02 18.14
N PHE A 128 0.71 -17.95 16.94
CA PHE A 128 -0.04 -18.21 15.70
C PHE A 128 -0.61 -19.63 15.65
N LYS A 129 0.11 -20.64 16.15
CA LYS A 129 -0.44 -22.00 16.32
C LYS A 129 -1.62 -22.03 17.28
N ALA A 130 -1.56 -21.30 18.38
CA ALA A 130 -2.67 -21.22 19.34
C ALA A 130 -3.90 -20.52 18.74
N VAL A 131 -3.70 -19.43 18.00
CA VAL A 131 -4.75 -18.69 17.28
C VAL A 131 -5.42 -19.57 16.24
N ALA A 132 -4.62 -20.26 15.40
CA ALA A 132 -5.15 -21.20 14.41
C ALA A 132 -5.94 -22.33 15.06
N LYS A 133 -5.47 -22.88 16.20
CA LYS A 133 -6.21 -23.91 16.96
C LYS A 133 -7.53 -23.37 17.55
N ALA A 134 -7.60 -22.07 17.82
CA ALA A 134 -8.82 -21.39 18.27
C ALA A 134 -9.77 -21.02 17.12
N GLY A 135 -9.40 -21.33 15.87
CA GLY A 135 -10.21 -21.03 14.68
C GLY A 135 -9.94 -19.65 14.07
N GLY A 136 -8.76 -19.07 14.33
CA GLY A 136 -8.37 -17.76 13.79
C GLY A 136 -8.58 -16.61 14.78
N GLY A 137 -8.58 -15.38 14.27
CA GLY A 137 -8.73 -14.16 15.07
C GLY A 137 -7.80 -13.04 14.64
N ILE A 138 -7.68 -12.03 15.51
CA ILE A 138 -6.78 -10.88 15.28
C ILE A 138 -5.58 -11.04 16.19
N VAL A 139 -4.37 -11.06 15.65
CA VAL A 139 -3.14 -11.00 16.44
C VAL A 139 -2.60 -9.59 16.39
N TYR A 140 -2.62 -8.89 17.52
CA TYR A 140 -2.24 -7.49 17.60
C TYR A 140 -0.82 -7.33 18.14
N PHE A 141 0.01 -6.64 17.36
CA PHE A 141 1.36 -6.21 17.72
C PHE A 141 1.33 -4.71 18.07
N PRO A 142 1.48 -4.34 19.36
CA PRO A 142 1.65 -2.94 19.77
C PRO A 142 2.88 -2.27 19.12
N PRO A 143 3.08 -0.96 19.33
CA PRO A 143 4.32 -0.29 18.96
C PRO A 143 5.55 -1.00 19.54
N GLY A 144 6.56 -1.23 18.72
CA GLY A 144 7.77 -1.95 19.10
C GLY A 144 8.52 -2.50 17.89
N ARG A 145 9.74 -2.99 18.13
CA ARG A 145 10.57 -3.69 17.14
C ARG A 145 10.68 -5.17 17.55
N TYR A 146 10.16 -6.06 16.73
CA TYR A 146 10.06 -7.49 17.01
C TYR A 146 11.05 -8.25 16.13
N LEU A 147 12.09 -8.81 16.75
CA LEU A 147 13.12 -9.59 16.04
C LEU A 147 12.62 -11.02 15.80
N LEU A 148 12.51 -11.42 14.55
CA LEU A 148 12.03 -12.73 14.13
C LEU A 148 13.21 -13.56 13.60
N GLU A 149 13.84 -14.33 14.48
CA GLU A 149 14.97 -15.24 14.20
C GLU A 149 14.59 -16.50 13.40
N ARG A 150 13.28 -16.72 13.24
CA ARG A 150 12.65 -17.74 12.42
C ARG A 150 11.43 -17.17 11.73
N THR A 151 10.83 -17.95 10.84
CA THR A 151 9.59 -17.62 10.11
C THR A 151 8.37 -18.07 10.90
N PRO A 152 7.58 -17.16 11.50
CA PRO A 152 6.30 -17.53 12.07
C PRO A 152 5.28 -17.82 10.96
N LEU A 153 4.39 -18.79 11.19
CA LEU A 153 3.43 -19.26 10.18
C LEU A 153 2.00 -18.89 10.57
N VAL A 154 1.36 -18.03 9.78
CA VAL A 154 -0.02 -17.58 9.97
C VAL A 154 -1.01 -18.67 9.53
N GLY A 155 -2.03 -18.97 10.34
CA GLY A 155 -3.07 -19.94 10.00
C GLY A 155 -4.27 -19.33 9.30
N ASP A 156 -5.28 -20.16 9.01
CA ASP A 156 -6.54 -19.70 8.44
C ASP A 156 -7.24 -18.65 9.31
N ASP A 157 -8.08 -17.83 8.68
CA ASP A 157 -8.98 -16.86 9.32
C ASP A 157 -8.28 -15.95 10.35
N THR A 158 -7.00 -15.61 10.08
CA THR A 158 -6.13 -14.87 11.00
C THR A 158 -5.66 -13.56 10.38
N ILE A 159 -5.89 -12.44 11.07
CA ILE A 159 -5.36 -11.13 10.69
C ILE A 159 -4.29 -10.70 11.69
N VAL A 160 -3.07 -10.44 11.20
CA VAL A 160 -2.00 -9.82 11.98
C VAL A 160 -2.12 -8.31 11.83
N VAL A 161 -2.18 -7.56 12.94
CA VAL A 161 -2.36 -6.11 12.93
C VAL A 161 -1.29 -5.44 13.77
N GLY A 162 -0.57 -4.48 13.20
CA GLY A 162 0.34 -3.60 13.93
C GLY A 162 -0.25 -2.22 14.25
N ALA A 163 0.55 -1.38 14.90
CA ALA A 163 0.27 0.02 15.18
C ALA A 163 0.85 0.96 14.09
N GLY A 164 0.82 0.53 12.83
CA GLY A 164 1.38 1.24 11.68
C GLY A 164 2.90 1.19 11.64
N ARG A 165 3.52 2.31 11.24
CA ARG A 165 4.99 2.46 11.18
C ARG A 165 5.71 2.23 12.52
N SER A 166 4.98 2.31 13.64
CA SER A 166 5.52 2.11 14.98
C SER A 166 5.68 0.64 15.38
N THR A 167 5.10 -0.29 14.62
CA THR A 167 5.31 -1.73 14.77
C THR A 167 6.24 -2.19 13.66
N ALA A 168 7.49 -2.49 14.00
CA ALA A 168 8.48 -3.01 13.07
C ALA A 168 8.67 -4.52 13.28
N LEU A 169 8.50 -5.29 12.21
CA LEU A 169 8.82 -6.71 12.16
C LEU A 169 10.15 -6.85 11.42
N GLU A 170 11.15 -7.41 12.09
CA GLU A 170 12.50 -7.51 11.56
C GLU A 170 12.97 -8.93 11.43
N GLY A 171 13.55 -9.25 10.28
CA GLY A 171 14.08 -10.58 9.98
C GLY A 171 15.57 -10.66 10.25
N VAL A 172 15.95 -11.49 11.21
CA VAL A 172 17.36 -11.84 11.49
C VAL A 172 17.59 -13.30 11.13
N ARG A 173 18.68 -13.61 10.43
CA ARG A 173 19.01 -14.96 9.96
C ARG A 173 20.48 -15.28 10.27
N PRO A 174 20.81 -16.55 10.58
CA PRO A 174 22.20 -16.95 10.64
C PRO A 174 22.84 -16.89 9.26
N ASP A 175 24.17 -16.70 9.22
CA ASP A 175 24.96 -16.72 7.99
C ASP A 175 24.61 -17.94 7.10
N GLY A 176 24.30 -17.67 5.83
CA GLY A 176 23.94 -18.69 4.84
C GLY A 176 22.44 -19.03 4.77
N GLU A 177 21.62 -18.48 5.68
CA GLU A 177 20.17 -18.59 5.65
C GLU A 177 19.48 -17.25 5.35
N GLU A 178 20.17 -16.34 4.66
CA GLU A 178 19.60 -15.09 4.22
C GLU A 178 18.54 -15.31 3.11
N GLY A 179 17.61 -14.37 2.96
CA GLY A 179 16.59 -14.38 1.90
C GLY A 179 15.42 -15.36 2.13
N ARG A 180 15.34 -15.98 3.31
CA ARG A 180 14.16 -16.76 3.75
C ARG A 180 13.03 -15.82 4.14
N ALA A 181 11.77 -16.26 4.06
CA ALA A 181 10.64 -15.41 4.41
C ALA A 181 10.69 -14.90 5.86
N LEU A 182 10.28 -13.65 6.10
CA LEU A 182 10.13 -13.04 7.42
C LEU A 182 8.91 -13.66 8.12
N ILE A 183 7.78 -13.67 7.40
CA ILE A 183 6.51 -14.28 7.79
C ILE A 183 5.91 -14.96 6.56
N SER A 184 5.32 -16.13 6.77
CA SER A 184 4.58 -16.87 5.74
C SER A 184 3.32 -17.51 6.36
N ASN A 185 2.60 -18.30 5.57
CA ASN A 185 1.42 -19.04 6.01
C ASN A 185 1.72 -20.50 6.37
N ARG A 186 0.84 -21.10 7.15
CA ARG A 186 0.78 -22.55 7.30
C ARG A 186 0.41 -23.19 5.95
N GLY A 187 0.96 -24.37 5.68
CA GLY A 187 0.76 -25.07 4.41
C GLY A 187 1.38 -24.34 3.21
N TYR A 188 2.45 -23.56 3.43
CA TYR A 188 3.24 -22.96 2.34
C TYR A 188 3.86 -24.03 1.41
N ASP A 189 4.00 -25.25 1.92
CA ASP A 189 4.50 -26.48 1.29
C ASP A 189 3.35 -27.40 0.82
N ALA A 190 2.11 -26.90 0.75
CA ALA A 190 1.01 -27.63 0.15
C ALA A 190 0.92 -27.31 -1.35
N GLY A 191 0.55 -28.29 -2.18
CA GLY A 191 0.28 -28.01 -3.60
C GLY A 191 -1.02 -27.23 -3.83
N GLY A 192 -1.16 -26.67 -5.03
CA GLY A 192 -2.32 -25.91 -5.46
C GLY A 192 -2.50 -24.65 -4.61
N TYR A 193 -3.73 -24.44 -4.13
CA TYR A 193 -4.06 -23.33 -3.23
C TYR A 193 -4.55 -23.86 -1.88
N ASP A 194 -3.88 -24.89 -1.37
CA ASP A 194 -4.23 -25.61 -0.15
C ASP A 194 -3.43 -25.15 1.09
N GLY A 195 -2.58 -24.15 0.93
CA GLY A 195 -2.05 -23.35 2.04
C GLY A 195 -3.15 -22.53 2.73
N ALA A 196 -2.78 -21.87 3.83
CA ALA A 196 -3.75 -21.14 4.66
C ALA A 196 -4.52 -20.08 3.85
N SER A 197 -5.75 -19.85 4.29
CA SER A 197 -6.73 -19.03 3.61
C SER A 197 -7.38 -17.98 4.51
N ASN A 198 -7.86 -16.91 3.90
CA ASN A 198 -8.55 -15.79 4.59
C ASN A 198 -7.68 -15.15 5.68
N TRP A 199 -6.41 -14.92 5.40
CA TRP A 199 -5.48 -14.32 6.34
C TRP A 199 -4.90 -13.01 5.82
N GLY A 200 -4.26 -12.24 6.68
CA GLY A 200 -3.70 -10.97 6.27
C GLY A 200 -2.74 -10.35 7.28
N ILE A 201 -2.04 -9.32 6.83
CA ILE A 201 -1.15 -8.51 7.64
C ILE A 201 -1.47 -7.05 7.36
N CYS A 202 -1.74 -6.29 8.41
CA CYS A 202 -2.17 -4.91 8.30
C CYS A 202 -1.34 -3.98 9.20
N ASN A 203 -1.05 -2.76 8.72
CA ASN A 203 -0.49 -1.68 9.52
C ASN A 203 0.84 -2.05 10.20
N VAL A 204 1.81 -2.55 9.45
CA VAL A 204 3.14 -2.91 9.97
C VAL A 204 4.23 -2.30 9.12
N ARG A 205 5.34 -1.97 9.77
CA ARG A 205 6.62 -1.80 9.10
C ARG A 205 7.32 -3.14 9.00
N ILE A 206 7.88 -3.46 7.83
CA ILE A 206 8.74 -4.62 7.62
C ILE A 206 10.16 -4.11 7.32
N ASP A 207 11.12 -4.66 8.05
CA ASP A 207 12.54 -4.33 7.96
C ASP A 207 13.30 -5.64 7.73
N THR A 208 13.82 -5.86 6.54
CA THR A 208 14.24 -7.17 6.08
C THR A 208 15.70 -7.20 5.65
N PRO A 209 16.66 -6.89 6.53
CA PRO A 209 18.08 -6.87 6.20
C PRO A 209 18.63 -8.20 5.71
N GLU A 210 18.05 -9.31 6.18
CA GLU A 210 18.56 -10.66 5.93
C GLU A 210 17.46 -11.61 5.43
N THR A 211 16.26 -11.12 5.13
CA THR A 211 15.08 -11.95 4.80
C THR A 211 14.35 -11.46 3.57
N THR A 212 13.64 -12.34 2.87
CA THR A 212 12.46 -11.91 2.10
C THR A 212 11.36 -11.53 3.10
N GLY A 213 10.50 -10.56 2.81
CA GLY A 213 9.47 -10.08 3.73
C GLY A 213 8.29 -11.03 3.87
N ILE A 214 7.10 -10.54 3.53
CA ILE A 214 5.85 -11.29 3.66
C ILE A 214 5.73 -12.20 2.43
N MET A 215 5.68 -13.51 2.66
CA MET A 215 5.60 -14.51 1.58
C MET A 215 4.33 -15.37 1.68
N PRO A 216 3.22 -14.97 1.07
CA PRO A 216 2.10 -15.88 0.82
C PRO A 216 2.51 -16.95 -0.19
N ALA A 217 2.41 -18.22 0.20
CA ALA A 217 2.78 -19.37 -0.62
C ALA A 217 1.64 -20.39 -0.65
N HIS A 218 1.18 -20.77 -1.85
CA HIS A 218 0.03 -21.67 -2.06
C HIS A 218 -1.23 -21.25 -1.28
N ALA A 219 -1.35 -19.96 -0.97
CA ALA A 219 -2.40 -19.41 -0.14
C ALA A 219 -3.58 -18.94 -0.99
N LYS A 220 -4.72 -18.69 -0.33
CA LYS A 220 -5.85 -18.02 -0.98
C LYS A 220 -6.55 -16.98 -0.11
N ASN A 221 -7.04 -15.92 -0.76
CA ASN A 221 -7.75 -14.82 -0.10
C ASN A 221 -6.86 -14.14 0.95
N VAL A 222 -5.74 -13.57 0.51
CA VAL A 222 -4.76 -12.90 1.37
C VAL A 222 -4.91 -11.40 1.25
N ARG A 223 -4.91 -10.69 2.39
CA ARG A 223 -4.99 -9.22 2.42
C ARG A 223 -3.77 -8.64 3.11
N LEU A 224 -2.97 -7.88 2.38
CA LEU A 224 -1.85 -7.11 2.90
C LEU A 224 -2.21 -5.63 2.81
N GLU A 225 -2.27 -4.94 3.94
CA GLU A 225 -2.77 -3.57 3.99
C GLU A 225 -1.86 -2.65 4.79
N ASN A 226 -1.59 -1.46 4.27
CA ASN A 226 -0.75 -0.46 4.93
C ASN A 226 0.60 -1.03 5.40
N ILE A 227 1.34 -1.59 4.45
CA ILE A 227 2.66 -2.18 4.66
C ILE A 227 3.73 -1.12 4.37
N TYR A 228 4.61 -0.89 5.34
CA TYR A 228 5.70 0.07 5.23
C TYR A 228 7.03 -0.68 5.12
N GLY A 229 7.54 -0.83 3.92
CA GLY A 229 8.83 -1.43 3.64
C GLY A 229 9.99 -0.48 3.95
N ASP A 230 10.93 -0.94 4.77
CA ASP A 230 12.21 -0.27 4.99
C ASP A 230 13.31 -0.99 4.20
N TYR A 231 14.28 -1.66 4.84
CA TYR A 231 15.32 -2.38 4.12
C TYR A 231 14.77 -3.65 3.46
N THR A 232 15.14 -3.91 2.21
CA THR A 232 14.78 -5.14 1.47
C THR A 232 16.00 -6.06 1.29
N TYR A 233 15.94 -7.36 1.59
CA TYR A 233 17.00 -8.27 1.14
C TYR A 233 16.76 -8.64 -0.33
N ASN A 234 15.65 -9.32 -0.63
CA ASN A 234 15.20 -9.61 -2.00
C ASN A 234 13.89 -8.89 -2.32
N HIS A 235 12.85 -9.19 -1.53
CA HIS A 235 11.51 -8.64 -1.70
C HIS A 235 10.90 -8.30 -0.34
N HIS A 236 10.11 -7.24 -0.25
CA HIS A 236 9.28 -6.98 0.94
C HIS A 236 8.00 -7.81 0.90
N ILE A 237 7.45 -8.02 -0.29
CA ILE A 237 6.27 -8.85 -0.52
C ILE A 237 6.60 -9.77 -1.69
N ASP A 238 6.43 -11.07 -1.48
CA ASP A 238 6.72 -12.11 -2.47
C ASP A 238 5.53 -13.08 -2.55
N VAL A 239 4.68 -12.90 -3.54
CA VAL A 239 3.45 -13.68 -3.69
C VAL A 239 3.75 -14.90 -4.55
N VAL A 240 3.86 -16.07 -3.92
CA VAL A 240 4.31 -17.31 -4.55
C VAL A 240 3.13 -18.27 -4.72
N SER A 241 2.87 -18.73 -5.95
CA SER A 241 1.82 -19.72 -6.28
C SER A 241 0.47 -19.48 -5.60
N SER A 242 0.07 -18.22 -5.41
CA SER A 242 -1.07 -17.86 -4.55
C SER A 242 -2.23 -17.26 -5.33
N LYS A 243 -3.43 -17.32 -4.75
CA LYS A 243 -4.66 -16.83 -5.40
C LYS A 243 -5.39 -15.76 -4.59
N ASN A 244 -5.96 -14.75 -5.25
CA ASN A 244 -6.78 -13.73 -4.59
C ASN A 244 -5.98 -12.97 -3.52
N VAL A 245 -4.80 -12.49 -3.87
CA VAL A 245 -3.94 -11.69 -2.97
C VAL A 245 -4.12 -10.21 -3.29
N VAL A 246 -4.48 -9.41 -2.29
CA VAL A 246 -4.61 -7.96 -2.43
C VAL A 246 -3.57 -7.29 -1.54
N VAL A 247 -2.75 -6.43 -2.15
CA VAL A 247 -1.84 -5.49 -1.51
C VAL A 247 -2.41 -4.09 -1.73
N ASP A 248 -2.84 -3.42 -0.66
CA ASP A 248 -3.45 -2.09 -0.70
C ASP A 248 -2.78 -1.17 0.34
N GLY A 249 -2.17 -0.08 -0.10
CA GLY A 249 -1.38 0.78 0.79
C GLY A 249 0.00 0.17 1.04
N TYR A 250 0.91 0.33 0.09
CA TYR A 250 2.29 -0.14 0.23
C TYR A 250 3.29 0.99 0.00
N TRP A 251 4.25 1.16 0.91
CA TRP A 251 5.28 2.19 0.79
C TRP A 251 6.67 1.59 1.04
N ALA A 252 7.55 1.64 0.04
CA ALA A 252 8.95 1.26 0.17
C ALA A 252 9.83 2.50 0.14
N THR A 253 10.56 2.77 1.23
CA THR A 253 11.44 3.94 1.33
C THR A 253 12.92 3.60 1.22
N ARG A 254 13.27 2.31 1.35
CA ARG A 254 14.58 1.79 1.03
C ARG A 254 14.37 0.53 0.18
N GLY A 255 15.30 0.28 -0.72
CA GLY A 255 15.39 -0.94 -1.53
C GLY A 255 16.36 -1.90 -0.87
N GLY A 256 16.98 -2.76 -1.67
CA GLY A 256 17.86 -3.81 -1.18
C GLY A 256 19.31 -3.78 -1.66
N GLU A 257 20.10 -4.69 -1.12
CA GLU A 257 21.52 -4.88 -1.47
C GLU A 257 21.76 -6.16 -2.29
N SER A 258 20.73 -6.97 -2.52
CA SER A 258 20.87 -8.17 -3.37
C SER A 258 20.83 -7.80 -4.85
N GLY A 259 21.52 -8.58 -5.68
CA GLY A 259 21.62 -8.36 -7.13
C GLY A 259 20.39 -8.79 -7.94
N SER A 260 19.20 -8.77 -7.33
CA SER A 260 17.90 -9.02 -7.99
C SER A 260 16.75 -8.52 -7.10
N ASP A 261 16.92 -7.36 -6.47
CA ASP A 261 15.94 -6.85 -5.53
C ASP A 261 14.75 -6.20 -6.25
N ALA A 262 13.55 -6.62 -5.85
CA ALA A 262 12.28 -6.06 -6.29
C ALA A 262 11.37 -5.96 -5.07
N PRO A 263 11.05 -4.77 -4.55
CA PRO A 263 10.28 -4.66 -3.31
C PRO A 263 8.95 -5.44 -3.34
N VAL A 264 8.30 -5.55 -4.50
CA VAL A 264 7.14 -6.45 -4.68
C VAL A 264 7.39 -7.42 -5.82
N GLN A 265 7.14 -8.70 -5.55
CA GLN A 265 7.20 -9.76 -6.53
C GLN A 265 5.89 -10.57 -6.56
N PHE A 266 5.46 -10.91 -7.78
CA PHE A 266 4.50 -11.98 -8.06
C PHE A 266 5.28 -13.10 -8.73
N ASP A 267 5.35 -14.25 -8.06
CA ASP A 267 6.17 -15.39 -8.45
C ASP A 267 5.31 -16.66 -8.52
N ALA A 268 5.76 -17.67 -9.25
CA ALA A 268 5.17 -19.00 -9.18
C ALA A 268 6.27 -20.04 -8.93
N GLN A 269 6.00 -20.93 -7.98
CA GLN A 269 6.86 -22.08 -7.71
C GLN A 269 6.73 -23.08 -8.87
N TYR A 270 7.86 -23.38 -9.50
CA TYR A 270 7.95 -24.21 -10.70
C TYR A 270 9.02 -25.29 -10.55
N SER A 271 9.00 -26.26 -11.48
CA SER A 271 9.89 -27.41 -11.43
C SER A 271 11.37 -27.05 -11.31
N GLY A 272 11.97 -27.36 -10.15
CA GLY A 272 13.38 -27.10 -9.85
C GLY A 272 13.69 -25.74 -9.24
N ALA A 273 12.67 -24.95 -8.87
CA ALA A 273 12.88 -23.74 -8.08
C ALA A 273 13.53 -24.10 -6.73
N SER A 274 14.51 -23.29 -6.31
CA SER A 274 15.28 -23.49 -5.06
C SER A 274 15.26 -22.26 -4.15
N TRP A 275 14.43 -21.31 -4.53
CA TRP A 275 14.19 -20.01 -3.91
C TRP A 275 12.68 -20.00 -3.60
N ASN A 276 12.24 -19.29 -2.56
CA ASN A 276 10.91 -19.39 -1.92
C ASN A 276 10.81 -20.49 -0.86
N GLY A 277 11.06 -20.10 0.39
CA GLY A 277 10.87 -21.00 1.51
C GLY A 277 11.05 -20.32 2.86
N VAL A 278 10.85 -21.11 3.89
CA VAL A 278 10.80 -20.67 5.28
C VAL A 278 11.98 -21.22 6.05
N TRP A 279 12.47 -20.43 7.01
CA TRP A 279 13.42 -20.87 8.02
C TRP A 279 12.67 -21.14 9.33
N ASP A 280 12.69 -22.37 9.84
CA ASP A 280 11.94 -22.72 11.05
C ASP A 280 12.73 -22.49 12.36
N GLY A 281 13.96 -21.97 12.26
CA GLY A 281 14.92 -21.85 13.36
C GLY A 281 15.98 -22.95 13.35
N SER A 282 15.80 -23.99 12.54
CA SER A 282 16.73 -25.12 12.43
C SER A 282 16.92 -25.64 11.01
N GLU A 283 15.86 -25.64 10.21
CA GLU A 283 15.86 -26.18 8.85
C GLU A 283 15.20 -25.19 7.89
N TYR A 284 15.73 -25.16 6.67
CA TYR A 284 15.12 -24.51 5.52
C TYR A 284 14.17 -25.48 4.82
N SER A 285 12.98 -25.01 4.48
CA SER A 285 12.00 -25.79 3.72
C SER A 285 11.38 -24.92 2.63
N LEU A 286 11.27 -25.50 1.43
CA LEU A 286 10.76 -24.85 0.23
C LEU A 286 9.22 -24.87 0.19
N ALA A 287 8.64 -23.90 -0.51
CA ALA A 287 7.28 -24.03 -1.02
C ALA A 287 7.18 -25.21 -2.00
N GLU A 288 6.00 -25.81 -2.11
CA GLU A 288 5.79 -27.00 -2.94
C GLU A 288 5.99 -26.69 -4.42
N ASP A 289 6.79 -27.51 -5.06
CA ASP A 289 7.06 -27.41 -6.48
C ASP A 289 5.99 -28.19 -7.28
N ASP A 290 4.98 -27.48 -7.79
CA ASP A 290 3.87 -28.09 -8.52
C ASP A 290 3.32 -27.29 -9.71
N ASP A 291 4.08 -26.29 -10.18
CA ASP A 291 3.73 -25.39 -11.28
C ASP A 291 2.39 -24.62 -11.06
N THR A 292 1.93 -24.47 -9.81
CA THR A 292 0.72 -23.70 -9.51
C THR A 292 0.92 -22.23 -9.88
N PRO A 293 0.04 -21.63 -10.70
CA PRO A 293 0.18 -20.23 -11.08
C PRO A 293 -0.16 -19.28 -9.94
N THR A 294 0.52 -18.13 -9.88
CA THR A 294 0.04 -16.98 -9.12
C THR A 294 -1.06 -16.28 -9.89
N ARG A 295 -2.23 -16.08 -9.24
CA ARG A 295 -3.40 -15.59 -9.97
C ARG A 295 -4.38 -14.71 -9.21
N ASN A 296 -5.05 -13.83 -9.96
CA ASN A 296 -6.04 -12.89 -9.43
C ASN A 296 -5.46 -12.08 -8.26
N CYS A 297 -4.31 -11.45 -8.49
CA CYS A 297 -3.63 -10.66 -7.48
C CYS A 297 -3.64 -9.18 -7.84
N THR A 298 -3.68 -8.32 -6.84
CA THR A 298 -3.75 -6.87 -7.02
C THR A 298 -2.74 -6.19 -6.13
N LEU A 299 -1.93 -5.31 -6.70
CA LEU A 299 -1.18 -4.27 -6.00
C LEU A 299 -1.83 -2.92 -6.33
N THR A 300 -2.29 -2.20 -5.31
CA THR A 300 -2.92 -0.88 -5.48
C THR A 300 -2.51 0.10 -4.40
N ASN A 301 -2.63 1.41 -4.69
CA ASN A 301 -2.37 2.47 -3.73
C ASN A 301 -0.98 2.36 -3.11
N PHE A 302 0.05 2.48 -3.95
CA PHE A 302 1.43 2.20 -3.54
C PHE A 302 2.43 3.27 -3.97
N ALA A 303 3.54 3.37 -3.23
CA ALA A 303 4.70 4.16 -3.60
C ALA A 303 5.99 3.37 -3.35
N ILE A 304 6.82 3.22 -4.38
CA ILE A 304 8.15 2.63 -4.30
C ILE A 304 9.14 3.76 -4.57
N GLU A 305 9.68 4.31 -3.48
CA GLU A 305 10.60 5.46 -3.48
C GLU A 305 11.89 5.14 -2.68
N PRO A 306 12.62 4.09 -3.08
CA PRO A 306 13.79 3.61 -2.35
C PRO A 306 15.01 4.51 -2.49
N GLU A 307 15.68 4.82 -1.37
CA GLU A 307 16.90 5.64 -1.33
C GLU A 307 18.12 5.02 -2.06
N ASN A 308 18.17 3.70 -2.21
CA ASN A 308 19.34 2.95 -2.70
C ASN A 308 19.16 2.35 -4.10
N SER A 309 18.08 2.72 -4.81
CA SER A 309 17.84 2.30 -6.19
C SER A 309 17.83 0.77 -6.39
N PRO A 310 16.73 0.06 -6.10
CA PRO A 310 16.64 -1.37 -6.37
C PRO A 310 16.73 -1.64 -7.87
N GLU A 311 17.01 -2.88 -8.25
CA GLU A 311 17.00 -3.28 -9.65
C GLU A 311 15.62 -3.06 -10.28
N TYR A 312 14.57 -3.50 -9.59
CA TYR A 312 13.18 -3.43 -10.06
C TYR A 312 12.23 -2.82 -9.02
N GLY A 313 11.09 -2.32 -9.48
CA GLY A 313 10.01 -1.89 -8.58
C GLY A 313 9.04 -3.02 -8.27
N VAL A 314 8.35 -3.48 -9.32
CA VAL A 314 7.43 -4.63 -9.29
C VAL A 314 7.90 -5.66 -10.30
N GLN A 315 8.05 -6.91 -9.89
CA GLN A 315 8.49 -8.01 -10.74
C GLN A 315 7.43 -9.11 -10.84
N LEU A 316 7.11 -9.51 -12.06
CA LEU A 316 6.44 -10.78 -12.36
C LEU A 316 7.56 -11.76 -12.73
N HIS A 317 7.88 -12.62 -11.79
CA HIS A 317 8.96 -13.59 -11.89
C HIS A 317 8.37 -14.99 -12.04
N HIS A 318 9.19 -15.88 -12.59
CA HIS A 318 9.02 -17.31 -12.84
C HIS A 318 7.61 -17.94 -12.98
N GLY A 319 7.50 -18.84 -13.94
CA GLY A 319 6.31 -19.66 -14.14
C GLY A 319 5.14 -18.86 -14.73
N THR A 320 3.93 -19.12 -14.23
CA THR A 320 2.69 -18.58 -14.83
C THR A 320 2.02 -17.57 -13.90
N ASN A 321 1.77 -16.37 -14.42
CA ASN A 321 1.09 -15.28 -13.73
C ASN A 321 -0.22 -14.92 -14.48
N GLU A 322 -1.37 -14.99 -13.80
CA GLU A 322 -2.69 -14.79 -14.41
C GLU A 322 -3.54 -13.73 -13.67
N SER A 323 -4.19 -12.82 -14.38
CA SER A 323 -5.09 -11.81 -13.79
C SER A 323 -4.39 -10.97 -12.72
N ILE A 324 -3.22 -10.42 -13.06
CA ILE A 324 -2.45 -9.54 -12.16
C ILE A 324 -2.82 -8.08 -12.44
N THR A 325 -3.16 -7.34 -11.41
CA THR A 325 -3.45 -5.90 -11.48
C THR A 325 -2.41 -5.11 -10.69
N ILE A 326 -1.79 -4.11 -11.33
CA ILE A 326 -0.90 -3.13 -10.70
C ILE A 326 -1.54 -1.77 -10.96
N ALA A 327 -2.03 -1.09 -9.92
CA ALA A 327 -2.84 0.11 -10.10
C ALA A 327 -2.54 1.23 -9.10
N ASP A 328 -2.85 2.47 -9.47
CA ASP A 328 -2.88 3.63 -8.58
C ASP A 328 -1.61 3.78 -7.75
N GLY A 329 -0.45 3.91 -8.42
CA GLY A 329 0.82 3.90 -7.72
C GLY A 329 1.94 4.66 -8.40
N TYR A 330 3.06 4.75 -7.68
CA TYR A 330 4.24 5.51 -8.07
C TYR A 330 5.50 4.66 -7.84
N ILE A 331 6.41 4.65 -8.82
CA ILE A 331 7.69 3.93 -8.75
C ILE A 331 8.80 4.84 -9.26
N THR A 332 9.86 4.99 -8.47
CA THR A 332 11.02 5.81 -8.85
C THR A 332 12.35 5.18 -8.50
N GLY A 333 13.39 5.61 -9.22
CA GLY A 333 14.78 5.34 -8.85
C GLY A 333 15.25 3.91 -9.11
N CYS A 334 14.50 3.05 -9.80
CA CYS A 334 14.97 1.70 -10.13
C CYS A 334 16.17 1.75 -11.10
N GLN A 335 17.20 0.94 -10.81
CA GLN A 335 18.40 0.83 -11.64
C GLN A 335 18.10 0.24 -13.02
N TYR A 336 17.10 -0.63 -13.14
CA TYR A 336 16.72 -1.24 -14.39
C TYR A 336 15.29 -0.87 -14.81
N THR A 337 14.26 -1.41 -14.16
CA THR A 337 12.88 -1.27 -14.66
C THR A 337 11.88 -1.11 -13.53
N ALA A 338 10.97 -0.14 -13.65
CA ALA A 338 9.92 0.05 -12.65
C ALA A 338 8.95 -1.15 -12.57
N ILE A 339 8.42 -1.63 -13.70
CA ILE A 339 7.60 -2.85 -13.75
C ILE A 339 8.19 -3.82 -14.76
N ARG A 340 8.51 -5.03 -14.30
CA ARG A 340 9.16 -6.06 -15.10
C ARG A 340 8.33 -7.35 -15.13
N ALA A 341 8.26 -7.97 -16.28
CA ALA A 341 8.03 -9.41 -16.40
C ALA A 341 9.24 -10.04 -17.08
N ASP A 342 9.71 -11.17 -16.59
CA ASP A 342 10.90 -11.82 -17.15
C ASP A 342 10.66 -12.36 -18.57
N SER A 343 11.75 -12.49 -19.32
CA SER A 343 11.71 -13.11 -20.65
C SER A 343 11.36 -14.59 -20.52
N GLY A 344 10.51 -15.10 -21.39
CA GLY A 344 10.02 -16.48 -21.31
C GLY A 344 8.77 -16.67 -20.44
N GLU A 345 8.44 -15.71 -19.57
CA GLU A 345 7.34 -15.88 -18.62
C GLU A 345 5.95 -15.80 -19.28
N VAL A 346 5.08 -16.71 -18.88
CA VAL A 346 3.69 -16.76 -19.34
C VAL A 346 2.86 -15.84 -18.45
N VAL A 347 2.41 -14.73 -19.05
CA VAL A 347 1.57 -13.75 -18.39
C VAL A 347 0.23 -13.65 -19.12
N SER A 348 -0.86 -13.74 -18.38
CA SER A 348 -2.19 -13.52 -18.94
C SER A 348 -3.05 -12.57 -18.13
N ASP A 349 -3.85 -11.73 -18.80
CA ASP A 349 -4.77 -10.80 -18.15
C ASP A 349 -4.03 -9.83 -17.20
N LEU A 350 -2.92 -9.25 -17.67
CA LEU A 350 -2.14 -8.25 -16.92
C LEU A 350 -2.77 -6.87 -17.12
N LYS A 351 -3.12 -6.21 -16.03
CA LYS A 351 -3.59 -4.82 -16.01
C LYS A 351 -2.62 -3.91 -15.28
N ILE A 352 -2.16 -2.84 -15.93
CA ILE A 352 -1.39 -1.75 -15.33
C ILE A 352 -2.18 -0.46 -15.52
N ASP A 353 -2.61 0.20 -14.45
CA ASP A 353 -3.56 1.33 -14.55
C ASP A 353 -3.29 2.45 -13.56
N GLY A 354 -3.13 3.69 -14.03
CA GLY A 354 -2.91 4.83 -13.14
C GLY A 354 -1.54 4.79 -12.44
N VAL A 355 -0.51 4.26 -13.11
CA VAL A 355 0.84 4.12 -12.54
C VAL A 355 1.79 5.17 -13.11
N SER A 356 2.60 5.76 -12.24
CA SER A 356 3.68 6.68 -12.62
C SER A 356 5.05 6.03 -12.39
N CYS A 357 5.80 5.78 -13.47
CA CYS A 357 7.17 5.26 -13.44
C CYS A 357 8.13 6.41 -13.75
N ILE A 358 8.68 7.06 -12.72
CA ILE A 358 9.45 8.31 -12.85
C ILE A 358 10.92 8.09 -12.50
N ASP A 359 11.85 8.66 -13.26
CA ASP A 359 13.30 8.62 -13.01
C ASP A 359 13.87 7.21 -12.80
N ASN A 360 13.32 6.24 -13.54
CA ASN A 360 13.82 4.87 -13.64
C ASN A 360 14.62 4.71 -14.94
N ALA A 361 15.54 3.75 -15.00
CA ALA A 361 16.25 3.47 -16.25
C ALA A 361 15.30 3.02 -17.38
N ARG A 362 14.23 2.29 -17.04
CA ARG A 362 13.09 1.91 -17.88
C ARG A 362 11.79 2.02 -17.10
N GLY A 363 10.70 2.33 -17.81
CA GLY A 363 9.37 2.31 -17.22
C GLY A 363 8.83 0.89 -17.08
N ILE A 364 8.37 0.31 -18.19
CA ILE A 364 7.74 -1.01 -18.20
C ILE A 364 8.50 -1.90 -19.19
N THR A 365 8.91 -3.08 -18.75
CA THR A 365 9.58 -4.09 -19.59
C THR A 365 8.92 -5.44 -19.37
N LEU A 366 8.04 -5.84 -20.28
CA LEU A 366 7.44 -7.17 -20.29
C LEU A 366 8.26 -8.03 -21.25
N GLY A 367 9.28 -8.72 -20.72
CA GLY A 367 10.40 -9.35 -21.43
C GLY A 367 10.04 -10.20 -22.65
N GLN A 368 11.03 -10.60 -23.44
CA GLN A 368 10.78 -11.22 -24.74
C GLN A 368 10.12 -12.62 -24.60
N LEU A 369 9.08 -12.85 -25.39
CA LEU A 369 8.46 -14.16 -25.59
C LEU A 369 7.77 -14.13 -26.96
N GLU A 370 8.02 -15.12 -27.83
CA GLU A 370 7.46 -15.13 -29.20
C GLU A 370 5.93 -15.30 -29.21
N SER A 371 5.37 -16.03 -28.25
CA SER A 371 3.92 -16.22 -28.12
C SER A 371 3.55 -16.84 -26.77
N GLY A 372 2.28 -16.78 -26.41
CA GLY A 372 1.73 -17.46 -25.22
C GLY A 372 1.25 -16.52 -24.13
N ARG A 373 1.55 -15.22 -24.22
CA ARG A 373 0.90 -14.20 -23.40
C ARG A 373 -0.42 -13.77 -24.04
N ARG A 374 -1.35 -13.31 -23.21
CA ARG A 374 -2.68 -12.87 -23.67
C ARG A 374 -3.23 -11.75 -22.82
N ALA A 375 -4.06 -10.90 -23.40
CA ALA A 375 -4.81 -9.86 -22.68
C ALA A 375 -3.92 -8.94 -21.81
N LEU A 376 -3.21 -8.01 -22.45
CA LEU A 376 -2.52 -6.92 -21.76
C LEU A 376 -3.39 -5.65 -21.76
N THR A 377 -3.54 -5.00 -20.61
CA THR A 377 -4.12 -3.65 -20.52
C THR A 377 -3.14 -2.71 -19.83
N ILE A 378 -2.76 -1.62 -20.49
CA ILE A 378 -2.00 -0.52 -19.88
C ILE A 378 -2.81 0.78 -20.06
N SER A 379 -3.21 1.42 -18.97
CA SER A 379 -4.01 2.64 -19.03
C SER A 379 -3.57 3.72 -18.06
N ASN A 380 -3.70 4.99 -18.47
CA ASN A 380 -3.46 6.15 -17.59
C ASN A 380 -2.05 6.13 -16.95
N THR A 381 -1.05 5.69 -17.70
CA THR A 381 0.32 5.47 -17.22
C THR A 381 1.24 6.57 -17.69
N THR A 382 2.10 7.06 -16.79
CA THR A 382 3.18 8.00 -17.14
C THR A 382 4.53 7.33 -16.92
N ILE A 383 5.37 7.32 -17.94
CA ILE A 383 6.77 6.88 -17.87
C ILE A 383 7.61 8.10 -18.19
N LYS A 384 8.45 8.52 -17.23
CA LYS A 384 9.28 9.71 -17.42
C LYS A 384 10.69 9.52 -16.88
N THR A 385 11.70 10.02 -17.58
CA THR A 385 13.02 10.29 -16.99
C THR A 385 13.62 11.53 -17.66
N ASP A 386 14.15 12.45 -16.85
CA ASP A 386 14.92 13.60 -17.35
C ASP A 386 16.44 13.33 -17.34
N ASP A 387 16.85 12.18 -16.79
CA ASP A 387 18.24 11.77 -16.64
C ASP A 387 18.68 10.87 -17.81
N GLY A 388 19.45 11.44 -18.73
CA GLY A 388 20.00 10.73 -19.89
C GLY A 388 21.10 9.73 -19.57
N ASP A 389 21.78 9.85 -18.42
CA ASP A 389 22.76 8.86 -17.98
C ASP A 389 22.08 7.63 -17.37
N ARG A 390 20.85 7.82 -16.84
CA ARG A 390 20.02 6.74 -16.29
C ARG A 390 19.17 6.04 -17.35
N ALA A 391 18.61 6.79 -18.31
CA ALA A 391 17.73 6.24 -19.32
C ALA A 391 18.41 5.10 -20.11
N ALA A 392 17.75 3.95 -20.23
CA ALA A 392 18.34 2.78 -20.88
C ALA A 392 17.33 2.04 -21.75
N GLY A 393 17.65 1.79 -23.02
CA GLY A 393 16.78 0.97 -23.89
C GLY A 393 15.46 1.69 -24.21
N SER A 394 14.34 1.21 -23.69
CA SER A 394 13.03 1.80 -23.96
C SER A 394 12.20 2.12 -22.71
N GLY A 395 11.41 3.19 -22.80
CA GLY A 395 10.47 3.56 -21.74
C GLY A 395 9.40 2.47 -21.55
N LEU A 396 8.80 1.99 -22.63
CA LEU A 396 7.85 0.88 -22.66
C LEU A 396 8.28 -0.20 -23.66
N TYR A 397 8.40 -1.43 -23.17
CA TYR A 397 8.61 -2.64 -23.97
C TYR A 397 7.59 -3.72 -23.62
N ALA A 398 6.96 -4.32 -24.62
CA ALA A 398 6.16 -5.52 -24.44
C ALA A 398 6.26 -6.45 -25.65
N ALA A 399 6.22 -7.76 -25.39
CA ALA A 399 6.26 -8.78 -26.43
C ALA A 399 5.37 -9.99 -26.13
N GLY A 400 4.89 -10.63 -27.20
CA GLY A 400 4.30 -11.97 -27.17
C GLY A 400 2.82 -12.04 -26.80
N PHE A 401 2.10 -10.92 -26.79
CA PHE A 401 0.70 -10.85 -26.35
C PHE A 401 -0.28 -10.99 -27.52
N ASP A 402 -1.22 -11.93 -27.37
CA ASP A 402 -2.48 -12.00 -28.12
C ASP A 402 -3.55 -11.15 -27.42
N GLY A 403 -3.91 -10.03 -28.04
CA GLY A 403 -4.83 -9.03 -27.52
C GLY A 403 -4.18 -8.11 -26.50
N ALA A 404 -3.87 -6.88 -26.91
CA ALA A 404 -3.34 -5.85 -26.02
C ALA A 404 -4.08 -4.51 -26.22
N ALA A 405 -4.32 -3.79 -25.14
CA ALA A 405 -4.95 -2.47 -25.13
C ALA A 405 -4.09 -1.47 -24.34
N ILE A 406 -3.61 -0.42 -25.00
CA ILE A 406 -2.78 0.63 -24.42
C ILE A 406 -3.49 1.97 -24.62
N SER A 407 -3.80 2.68 -23.54
CA SER A 407 -4.57 3.92 -23.62
C SER A 407 -4.14 4.99 -22.63
N ASN A 408 -4.15 6.26 -23.04
CA ASN A 408 -3.77 7.39 -22.18
C ASN A 408 -2.38 7.19 -21.55
N VAL A 409 -1.40 6.80 -22.36
CA VAL A 409 -0.02 6.56 -21.91
C VAL A 409 0.89 7.68 -22.38
N THR A 410 1.73 8.18 -21.48
CA THR A 410 2.80 9.13 -21.81
C THR A 410 4.15 8.50 -21.54
N VAL A 411 5.04 8.51 -22.52
CA VAL A 411 6.45 8.15 -22.39
C VAL A 411 7.29 9.36 -22.77
N ASP A 412 8.05 9.89 -21.82
CA ASP A 412 8.81 11.13 -21.97
C ASP A 412 10.23 10.96 -21.42
N GLY A 413 11.25 11.04 -22.27
CA GLY A 413 12.64 11.01 -21.84
C GLY A 413 13.62 10.50 -22.89
N PRO A 414 14.92 10.67 -22.63
CA PRO A 414 16.03 10.30 -23.53
C PRO A 414 16.28 8.78 -23.57
N PHE A 415 15.23 7.99 -23.72
CA PHE A 415 15.36 6.56 -23.99
C PHE A 415 15.90 6.34 -25.40
N THR A 416 16.54 5.19 -25.67
CA THR A 416 16.91 4.83 -27.05
C THR A 416 15.66 4.80 -27.94
N ASN A 417 14.57 4.20 -27.47
CA ASN A 417 13.26 4.28 -28.12
C ASN A 417 12.21 4.56 -27.06
N ALA A 418 11.17 5.35 -27.33
CA ALA A 418 10.14 5.55 -26.31
C ALA A 418 9.34 4.26 -26.10
N ILE A 419 8.79 3.68 -27.18
CA ILE A 419 7.92 2.51 -27.12
C ILE A 419 8.34 1.45 -28.16
N ILE A 420 8.47 0.20 -27.73
CA ILE A 420 8.83 -0.95 -28.58
C ILE A 420 7.86 -2.12 -28.38
N PHE A 421 7.47 -2.76 -29.47
CA PHE A 421 6.69 -3.99 -29.50
C PHE A 421 7.28 -5.06 -30.41
N ASP A 422 7.17 -6.33 -29.99
CA ASP A 422 7.46 -7.55 -30.77
C ASP A 422 6.34 -8.56 -30.62
N ASP A 423 6.07 -9.35 -31.65
CA ASP A 423 5.22 -10.53 -31.55
C ASP A 423 3.86 -10.23 -30.88
N MET A 424 3.21 -9.16 -31.34
CA MET A 424 1.94 -8.68 -30.78
C MET A 424 0.82 -8.93 -31.79
N ASP A 425 -0.23 -9.63 -31.36
CA ASP A 425 -1.45 -9.83 -32.15
C ASP A 425 -2.59 -8.96 -31.57
N ASP A 426 -3.38 -8.32 -32.43
CA ASP A 426 -4.48 -7.42 -32.06
C ASP A 426 -4.08 -6.32 -31.04
N LEU A 427 -2.95 -5.64 -31.25
CA LEU A 427 -2.51 -4.52 -30.41
C LEU A 427 -3.31 -3.24 -30.71
N LYS A 428 -4.05 -2.74 -29.73
CA LYS A 428 -4.85 -1.51 -29.81
C LYS A 428 -4.22 -0.40 -28.97
N MET A 429 -3.88 0.71 -29.61
CA MET A 429 -3.29 1.88 -28.96
C MET A 429 -4.13 3.14 -29.21
N SER A 430 -4.41 3.90 -28.16
CA SER A 430 -5.17 5.16 -28.26
C SER A 430 -4.69 6.23 -27.28
N THR A 431 -4.59 7.48 -27.71
CA THR A 431 -4.16 8.59 -26.83
C THR A 431 -2.79 8.32 -26.19
N VAL A 432 -1.78 8.03 -27.03
CA VAL A 432 -0.42 7.72 -26.58
C VAL A 432 0.55 8.83 -26.99
N THR A 433 1.32 9.34 -26.05
CA THR A 433 2.37 10.35 -26.30
C THR A 433 3.74 9.71 -26.08
N ALA A 434 4.62 9.86 -27.07
CA ALA A 434 6.02 9.46 -27.02
C ALA A 434 6.89 10.68 -27.32
N THR A 435 7.78 11.05 -26.40
CA THR A 435 8.58 12.27 -26.49
C THR A 435 10.01 12.05 -26.01
N GLY A 436 10.98 12.72 -26.66
CA GLY A 436 12.36 12.82 -26.20
C GLY A 436 13.28 11.64 -26.55
N ALA A 437 12.78 10.60 -27.20
CA ALA A 437 13.60 9.42 -27.49
C ALA A 437 14.71 9.69 -28.53
N ASP A 438 15.90 9.14 -28.29
CA ASP A 438 17.08 9.34 -29.14
C ASP A 438 16.92 8.77 -30.56
N HIS A 439 16.07 7.76 -30.73
CA HIS A 439 15.87 7.08 -32.01
C HIS A 439 14.41 7.09 -32.44
N GLN A 440 13.59 6.18 -31.93
CA GLN A 440 12.21 5.98 -32.37
C GLN A 440 11.18 6.31 -31.30
N ALA A 441 10.09 7.00 -31.68
CA ALA A 441 8.96 7.20 -30.78
C ALA A 441 8.15 5.90 -30.62
N PHE A 442 7.66 5.36 -31.74
CA PHE A 442 6.93 4.08 -31.79
C PHE A 442 7.67 3.10 -32.69
N ARG A 443 8.05 1.94 -32.15
CA ARG A 443 8.75 0.89 -32.89
C ARG A 443 7.97 -0.42 -32.82
N PHE A 444 7.29 -0.75 -33.91
CA PHE A 444 6.68 -2.06 -34.13
C PHE A 444 7.72 -2.91 -34.87
N ARG A 445 8.47 -3.74 -34.14
CA ARG A 445 9.76 -4.25 -34.63
C ARG A 445 9.62 -5.51 -35.50
N GLU A 446 8.88 -6.51 -35.06
CA GLU A 446 8.70 -7.78 -35.79
C GLU A 446 7.37 -8.44 -35.39
N ASN A 447 6.64 -9.01 -36.36
CA ASN A 447 5.38 -9.75 -36.15
C ASN A 447 4.33 -8.98 -35.32
N VAL A 448 4.11 -7.69 -35.63
CA VAL A 448 3.14 -6.87 -34.89
C VAL A 448 1.92 -6.53 -35.75
N ASP A 449 0.73 -6.97 -35.37
CA ASP A 449 -0.54 -6.43 -35.87
C ASP A 449 -1.11 -5.38 -34.91
N ALA A 450 -1.20 -4.13 -35.36
CA ALA A 450 -1.55 -3.02 -34.47
C ALA A 450 -2.46 -1.96 -35.09
N THR A 451 -3.25 -1.32 -34.23
CA THR A 451 -4.00 -0.09 -34.51
C THR A 451 -3.55 1.02 -33.56
N LEU A 452 -3.03 2.13 -34.10
CA LEU A 452 -2.58 3.30 -33.35
C LEU A 452 -3.43 4.53 -33.68
N THR A 453 -4.13 5.07 -32.68
CA THR A 453 -5.02 6.22 -32.87
C THR A 453 -4.73 7.35 -31.88
N ALA A 454 -4.95 8.60 -32.32
CA ALA A 454 -4.84 9.79 -31.47
C ALA A 454 -3.49 9.88 -30.73
N ALA A 455 -2.38 9.62 -31.43
CA ALA A 455 -1.05 9.59 -30.81
C ALA A 455 -0.24 10.86 -31.10
N ARG A 456 0.82 11.07 -30.32
CA ARG A 456 1.81 12.13 -30.54
C ARG A 456 3.21 11.54 -30.49
N ALA A 457 4.02 11.82 -31.51
CA ALA A 457 5.46 11.64 -31.50
C ALA A 457 6.11 13.03 -31.53
N ALA A 458 6.94 13.36 -30.54
CA ALA A 458 7.59 14.66 -30.44
C ALA A 458 9.07 14.52 -30.08
N ASP A 459 9.93 15.39 -30.60
CA ASP A 459 11.33 15.51 -30.19
C ASP A 459 12.08 14.15 -30.24
N CYS A 460 11.92 13.42 -31.35
CA CYS A 460 12.50 12.08 -31.52
C CYS A 460 13.59 12.08 -32.58
N GLY A 461 14.74 11.45 -32.28
CA GLY A 461 15.94 11.65 -33.07
C GLY A 461 15.87 11.18 -34.52
N THR A 462 15.30 10.00 -34.81
CA THR A 462 15.29 9.45 -36.18
C THR A 462 13.91 9.28 -36.76
N VAL A 463 12.99 8.57 -36.09
CA VAL A 463 11.70 8.18 -36.70
C VAL A 463 10.55 8.30 -35.70
N GLY A 464 9.44 8.90 -36.13
CA GLY A 464 8.21 8.93 -35.36
C GLY A 464 7.59 7.52 -35.22
N ILE A 465 7.26 6.86 -36.34
CA ILE A 465 6.75 5.49 -36.38
C ILE A 465 7.63 4.61 -37.26
N TYR A 466 8.15 3.52 -36.71
CA TYR A 466 8.82 2.46 -37.45
C TYR A 466 7.96 1.19 -37.47
N VAL A 467 7.76 0.63 -38.66
CA VAL A 467 7.10 -0.66 -38.90
C VAL A 467 8.11 -1.60 -39.53
N GLY A 468 8.49 -2.64 -38.78
CA GLY A 468 9.46 -3.64 -39.22
C GLY A 468 8.81 -4.83 -39.93
N PRO A 469 9.62 -5.88 -40.18
CA PRO A 469 9.20 -7.06 -40.91
C PRO A 469 7.94 -7.72 -40.34
N ASP A 470 7.12 -8.25 -41.24
CA ASP A 470 5.92 -9.03 -40.93
C ASP A 470 4.93 -8.31 -39.98
N SER A 471 5.04 -6.98 -39.90
CA SER A 471 4.19 -6.14 -39.08
C SER A 471 3.19 -5.37 -39.94
N SER A 472 1.97 -5.25 -39.44
CA SER A 472 0.85 -4.53 -40.05
C SER A 472 0.35 -3.49 -39.05
N VAL A 473 0.54 -2.21 -39.36
CA VAL A 473 0.14 -1.12 -38.45
C VAL A 473 -0.82 -0.17 -39.14
N ALA A 474 -2.07 -0.17 -38.69
CA ALA A 474 -3.06 0.85 -39.04
C ALA A 474 -2.88 2.06 -38.11
N TYR A 475 -2.71 3.26 -38.64
CA TYR A 475 -2.55 4.47 -37.82
C TYR A 475 -3.42 5.64 -38.30
N GLY A 476 -3.90 6.47 -37.37
CA GLY A 476 -4.75 7.62 -37.67
C GLY A 476 -4.76 8.68 -36.56
N GLY A 477 -4.84 9.96 -36.95
CA GLY A 477 -4.85 11.07 -35.99
C GLY A 477 -3.53 11.22 -35.22
N ILE A 478 -2.39 11.04 -35.91
CA ILE A 478 -1.06 11.16 -35.31
C ILE A 478 -0.51 12.57 -35.51
N ALA A 479 -0.06 13.19 -34.43
CA ALA A 479 0.70 14.43 -34.46
C ALA A 479 2.21 14.12 -34.43
N PHE A 480 2.96 14.74 -35.33
CA PHE A 480 4.42 14.68 -35.36
C PHE A 480 4.99 16.08 -35.14
N ASP A 481 5.92 16.20 -34.21
CA ASP A 481 6.62 17.43 -33.86
C ASP A 481 8.11 17.13 -33.74
N ASP A 482 8.98 17.90 -34.39
CA ASP A 482 10.44 17.68 -34.39
C ASP A 482 10.90 16.20 -34.45
N VAL A 483 10.47 15.48 -35.50
CA VAL A 483 10.93 14.11 -35.79
C VAL A 483 11.70 14.08 -37.10
N GLY A 484 12.77 13.28 -37.18
CA GLY A 484 13.57 13.14 -38.40
C GLY A 484 12.74 12.68 -39.60
N THR A 485 12.10 11.52 -39.47
CA THR A 485 11.16 10.95 -40.44
C THR A 485 9.85 10.63 -39.73
N ARG A 486 8.70 10.92 -40.36
CA ARG A 486 7.40 10.63 -39.74
C ARG A 486 7.11 9.13 -39.66
N VAL A 487 7.20 8.43 -40.79
CA VAL A 487 6.92 6.99 -40.89
C VAL A 487 7.97 6.29 -41.75
N ASP A 488 8.48 5.17 -41.24
CA ASP A 488 9.42 4.27 -41.90
C ASP A 488 8.83 2.85 -41.89
N VAL A 489 8.71 2.23 -43.06
CA VAL A 489 8.26 0.84 -43.22
C VAL A 489 9.39 0.04 -43.85
N GLU A 490 10.00 -0.86 -43.08
CA GLU A 490 11.11 -1.72 -43.50
C GLU A 490 12.32 -0.96 -44.12
N GLY A 491 12.58 0.27 -43.68
CA GLY A 491 13.65 1.12 -44.19
C GLY A 491 13.22 2.01 -45.37
N GLU A 492 11.98 1.90 -45.84
CA GLU A 492 11.41 2.78 -46.84
C GLU A 492 10.61 3.91 -46.19
N THR A 493 11.08 5.15 -46.38
CA THR A 493 10.37 6.34 -45.92
C THR A 493 9.04 6.50 -46.67
N GLN A 494 7.93 6.43 -45.96
CA GLN A 494 6.60 6.64 -46.54
C GLN A 494 6.20 8.11 -46.47
N ALA A 495 5.59 8.62 -47.54
CA ALA A 495 5.01 9.96 -47.52
C ALA A 495 3.80 9.99 -46.57
N TRP A 496 3.81 10.92 -45.61
CA TRP A 496 2.67 11.10 -44.71
C TRP A 496 1.53 11.81 -45.44
N TYR A 497 0.48 11.05 -45.77
CA TYR A 497 -0.77 11.61 -46.28
C TYR A 497 -1.70 11.90 -45.11
N SER A 498 -1.84 13.18 -44.74
CA SER A 498 -2.93 13.60 -43.84
C SER A 498 -4.24 13.49 -44.59
N SER A 499 -5.07 12.49 -44.27
CA SER A 499 -6.48 12.45 -44.69
C SER A 499 -7.36 13.30 -43.79
#